data_AF-A0A9D1NPX0-F1
#
_entry.id   AF-A0A9D1NPX0-F1
#
_cell.length_a   1.000
_cell.length_b   1.000
_cell.length_c   1.000
_cell.angle_alpha   90.00
_cell.angle_beta   90.00
_cell.angle_gamma   90.00
#
_symmetry.space_group_name_H-M   'P 1'
#
loop_
_entity.id
_entity.type
_entity.pdbx_description
1 polymer ?
#
loop_
_entity_poly.entity_id
_entity_poly.type
_entity_poly.pdbx_seq_one_letter_code
_entity_poly.pdbx_strand_id
1 'polypeptide(L)' 'MAALSERQAKAAEAAAKAAAAQSRGSGYSHVVEAGQTLSAIGEAYGVSVRAIMRANKISDPTKLQVGQKLFIPDP' A
#
# COMPACT_ATOMS: atom_id res chain seq x y z
N MET A 1 -44.78 2.14 11.96
CA MET A 1 -43.90 1.55 10.93
C MET A 1 -43.04 2.66 10.30
N ALA A 2 -41.86 2.92 10.85
CA ALA A 2 -40.97 4.01 10.40
C ALA A 2 -39.51 3.53 10.41
N ALA A 3 -39.19 2.50 9.61
CA ALA A 3 -37.87 1.85 9.65
C ALA A 3 -37.28 1.59 8.24
N LEU A 4 -37.43 2.53 7.31
CA LEU A 4 -36.91 2.35 5.94
C LEU A 4 -36.01 3.45 5.37
N SER A 5 -35.80 4.59 6.05
CA SER A 5 -35.01 5.71 5.45
C SER A 5 -33.53 5.79 5.83
N GLU A 6 -33.02 4.96 6.74
CA GLU A 6 -31.61 5.09 7.20
C GLU A 6 -30.61 4.17 6.48
N ARG A 7 -31.09 3.26 5.62
CA ARG A 7 -30.20 2.32 4.91
C ARG A 7 -29.55 2.91 3.66
N GLN A 8 -30.05 4.03 3.15
CA GLN A 8 -29.56 4.59 1.88
C GLN A 8 -28.31 5.46 2.04
N ALA A 9 -28.05 6.05 3.22
CA ALA A 9 -26.82 6.82 3.44
C ALA A 9 -25.55 5.94 3.53
N LYS A 10 -25.70 4.71 4.04
CA LYS A 10 -24.56 3.80 4.29
C LYS A 10 -24.02 3.11 3.04
N ALA A 11 -24.85 3.00 1.98
CA ALA A 11 -24.48 2.32 0.74
C ALA A 11 -23.72 3.22 -0.24
N ALA A 12 -24.03 4.53 -0.28
CA ALA A 12 -23.32 5.49 -1.12
C ALA A 12 -21.90 5.79 -0.59
N GLU A 13 -21.73 5.83 0.73
CA GLU A 13 -20.42 6.02 1.36
C GLU A 13 -19.49 4.81 1.13
N ALA A 14 -20.04 3.59 1.08
CA ALA A 14 -19.28 2.39 0.74
C ALA A 14 -18.81 2.39 -0.73
N ALA A 15 -19.62 2.90 -1.65
CA ALA A 15 -19.25 3.02 -3.07
C ALA A 15 -18.19 4.12 -3.32
N ALA A 16 -18.29 5.26 -2.63
CA ALA A 16 -17.27 6.30 -2.68
C ALA A 16 -15.93 5.83 -2.05
N LYS A 17 -16.00 5.03 -0.98
CA LYS A 17 -14.82 4.45 -0.33
C LYS A 17 -14.13 3.37 -1.21
N ALA A 18 -14.90 2.65 -2.02
CA ALA A 18 -14.38 1.69 -3.00
C ALA A 18 -13.74 2.37 -4.22
N ALA A 19 -14.35 3.44 -4.75
CA ALA A 19 -13.77 4.21 -5.87
C ALA A 19 -12.49 4.97 -5.46
N ALA A 20 -12.44 5.50 -4.23
CA ALA A 20 -11.22 6.10 -3.68
C ALA A 20 -10.13 5.06 -3.36
N ALA A 21 -10.48 3.79 -3.13
CA ALA A 21 -9.51 2.71 -2.93
C ALA A 21 -8.84 2.28 -4.24
N GLN A 22 -9.53 2.42 -5.37
CA GLN A 22 -8.99 2.09 -6.70
C GLN A 22 -8.07 3.17 -7.27
N SER A 23 -8.14 4.41 -6.76
CA SER A 23 -7.25 5.52 -7.17
C SER A 23 -6.02 5.67 -6.26
N ARG A 24 -5.94 4.89 -5.17
CA ARG A 24 -4.71 4.73 -4.38
C ARG A 24 -3.89 3.70 -5.14
N GLY A 25 -2.84 4.16 -5.81
CA GLY A 25 -2.05 3.40 -6.77
C GLY A 25 -1.88 1.92 -6.41
N SER A 26 -2.05 1.08 -7.43
CA SER A 26 -1.73 -0.33 -7.39
C SER A 26 -0.33 -0.55 -6.81
N GLY A 27 -0.18 -1.59 -6.01
CA GLY A 27 1.11 -1.97 -5.46
C GLY A 27 1.07 -3.33 -4.79
N TYR A 28 2.24 -3.88 -4.57
CA TYR A 28 2.46 -5.17 -3.97
C TYR A 28 2.82 -5.02 -2.49
N SER A 29 2.29 -5.90 -1.64
CA SER A 29 2.77 -6.03 -0.26
C SER A 29 3.86 -7.10 -0.22
N HIS A 30 5.10 -6.69 0.04
CA HIS A 30 6.26 -7.56 0.17
C HIS A 30 6.71 -7.65 1.62
N VAL A 31 7.12 -8.84 2.07
CA VAL A 31 7.72 -9.03 3.39
C VAL A 31 9.23 -9.17 3.20
N VAL A 32 10.00 -8.31 3.87
CA VAL A 32 11.46 -8.34 3.79
C VAL A 32 11.99 -9.61 4.42
N GLU A 33 12.78 -10.39 3.69
CA GLU A 33 13.48 -11.56 4.22
C GLU A 33 14.92 -11.23 4.62
N ALA A 34 15.55 -12.12 5.38
CA ALA A 34 16.92 -11.94 5.85
C ALA A 34 17.88 -11.83 4.66
N GLY A 35 18.69 -10.76 4.66
CA GLY A 35 19.66 -10.49 3.59
C GLY A 35 19.11 -9.73 2.39
N GLN A 36 17.79 -9.46 2.32
CA GLN A 36 17.26 -8.58 1.28
C GLN A 36 17.55 -7.10 1.60
N THR A 37 17.87 -6.34 0.56
CA THR A 37 18.05 -4.89 0.63
C THR A 37 16.96 -4.19 -0.18
N LEU A 38 16.68 -2.92 0.15
CA LEU A 38 15.70 -2.12 -0.59
C LEU A 38 16.09 -1.97 -2.07
N SER A 39 17.38 -1.94 -2.37
CA SER A 39 17.90 -1.92 -3.74
C SER A 39 17.54 -3.20 -4.49
N ALA A 40 17.84 -4.37 -3.92
CA ALA A 40 17.51 -5.65 -4.55
C ALA A 40 15.99 -5.86 -4.71
N ILE A 41 15.20 -5.44 -3.70
CA ILE A 41 13.74 -5.46 -3.78
C ILE A 41 13.26 -4.50 -4.89
N GLY A 42 13.78 -3.28 -4.94
CA GLY A 42 13.44 -2.33 -5.99
C GLY A 42 13.73 -2.86 -7.39
N GLU A 43 14.91 -3.45 -7.59
CA GLU A 43 15.29 -4.08 -8.86
C GLU A 43 14.39 -5.26 -9.22
N ALA A 44 14.05 -6.11 -8.26
CA ALA A 44 13.19 -7.27 -8.48
C ALA A 44 11.77 -6.88 -8.94
N TYR A 45 11.24 -5.77 -8.41
CA TYR A 45 9.91 -5.26 -8.77
C TYR A 45 9.94 -4.18 -9.86
N GLY A 46 11.13 -3.77 -10.36
CA GLY A 46 11.28 -2.71 -11.33
C GLY A 46 10.95 -1.30 -10.80
N VAL A 47 11.00 -1.10 -9.49
CA VAL A 47 10.61 0.14 -8.82
C VAL A 47 11.83 0.79 -8.16
N SER A 48 11.94 2.11 -8.28
CA SER A 48 13.05 2.83 -7.64
C SER A 48 12.97 2.75 -6.12
N VAL A 49 14.11 2.56 -5.45
CA VAL A 49 14.24 2.60 -3.98
C VAL A 49 13.54 3.82 -3.39
N ARG A 50 13.69 4.99 -4.02
CA ARG A 50 13.05 6.24 -3.59
C ARG A 50 11.52 6.18 -3.60
N ALA A 51 10.92 5.49 -4.56
CA ALA A 51 9.47 5.30 -4.64
C ALA A 51 8.98 4.40 -3.49
N ILE A 52 9.67 3.29 -3.25
CA ILE A 52 9.38 2.38 -2.13
C ILE A 52 9.55 3.11 -0.78
N MET A 53 10.63 3.88 -0.62
CA MET A 53 10.85 4.69 0.58
C MET A 53 9.74 5.71 0.81
N ARG A 54 9.31 6.43 -0.24
CA ARG A 54 8.20 7.39 -0.13
C ARG A 54 6.88 6.71 0.23
N ALA A 55 6.60 5.56 -0.36
CA ALA A 55 5.37 4.82 -0.13
C ALA A 55 5.30 4.24 1.30
N ASN A 56 6.44 3.82 1.86
CA ASN A 56 6.55 3.25 3.20
C ASN A 56 7.01 4.22 4.29
N LYS A 57 7.29 5.48 3.93
CA LYS A 57 7.89 6.50 4.81
C LYS A 57 9.18 6.02 5.48
N ILE A 58 10.03 5.33 4.72
CA ILE A 58 11.33 4.83 5.20
C ILE A 58 12.35 5.94 5.02
N SER A 59 13.02 6.32 6.11
CA SER A 59 14.09 7.32 6.10
C SER A 59 15.44 6.72 5.74
N ASP A 60 15.75 5.53 6.26
CA ASP A 60 17.02 4.84 6.06
C ASP A 60 16.80 3.52 5.28
N PRO A 61 17.22 3.43 4.01
CA PRO A 61 17.03 2.21 3.22
C PRO A 61 17.95 1.05 3.65
N THR A 62 18.99 1.35 4.43
CA THR A 62 19.96 0.38 4.97
C THR A 62 19.49 -0.24 6.29
N LYS A 63 18.46 0.32 6.94
CA LYS A 63 17.89 -0.17 8.21
C LYS A 63 16.58 -0.92 7.99
N LEU A 64 16.58 -1.85 7.05
CA LEU A 64 15.44 -2.75 6.87
C LEU A 64 15.46 -3.83 7.94
N GLN A 65 14.29 -4.08 8.53
CA GLN A 65 14.13 -5.18 9.47
C GLN A 65 13.59 -6.40 8.74
N VAL A 66 14.16 -7.56 9.03
CA VAL A 66 13.62 -8.84 8.56
C VAL A 66 12.20 -9.02 9.13
N GLY A 67 11.26 -9.39 8.27
CA GLY A 67 9.83 -9.48 8.58
C GLY A 67 9.06 -8.17 8.41
N GLN A 68 9.72 -7.08 8.00
CA GLN A 68 9.04 -5.81 7.75
C GLN A 68 8.14 -5.92 6.51
N LYS A 69 6.89 -5.48 6.64
CA LYS A 69 5.99 -5.32 5.50
C LYS A 69 6.31 -4.02 4.77
N LEU A 70 6.61 -4.13 3.48
CA LEU A 70 6.82 -3.04 2.55
C LEU A 70 5.70 -3.02 1.52
N PHE A 71 5.13 -1.84 1.32
CA PHE A 71 4.27 -1.53 0.20
C PHE A 71 5.12 -1.07 -0.99
N ILE A 72 5.17 -1.88 -2.03
CA ILE A 72 5.90 -1.60 -3.26
C ILE A 72 4.89 -1.03 -4.26
N PRO A 73 4.93 0.28 -4.57
CA PRO A 73 4.05 0.84 -5.59
C PRO A 73 4.42 0.26 -6.96
N ASP A 74 3.42 0.03 -7.82
CA ASP A 74 3.66 -0.28 -9.24
C ASP A 74 4.42 0.90 -9.92
N PRO A 75 5.25 0.62 -10.93
CA PRO A 75 6.04 1.63 -11.64
C PRO A 75 5.21 2.70 -12.37
#